data_AF-A0A6G7ZYB9-F1
#
_entry.id   AF-A0A6G7ZYB9-F1
#
_cell.length_a   1.000
_cell.length_b   1.000
_cell.length_c   1.000
_cell.angle_alpha   90.00
_cell.angle_beta   90.00
_cell.angle_gamma   90.00
#
_symmetry.space_group_name_H-M   'P 1'
#
loop_
_entity.id
_entity.type
_entity.pdbx_description
1 polymer ?
#
loop_
_entity_poly.entity_id
_entity_poly.type
_entity_poly.pdbx_seq_one_letter_code
_entity_poly.pdbx_strand_id
1 'polypeptide(L)'
;MAIAQDAPREVQGDVLLIERVQEEPGNLPRRGMSMAQVEARFGVPRDRLDPRGGQKRQWPTINRWTYPAFTVYFERSKVIDVVMTKADPNEIGPKPPTT
;
A
#
# COMPACT_ATOMS: atom_id res chain seq x y z
N MET A 1 32.23 52.40 7.83
CA MET A 1 32.44 50.99 7.46
C MET A 1 31.44 50.15 8.22
N ALA A 2 30.55 49.44 7.53
CA ALA A 2 29.71 48.38 8.10
C ALA A 2 29.49 47.35 6.99
N ILE A 3 30.03 46.14 7.17
CA ILE A 3 29.83 45.01 6.27
C ILE A 3 28.63 44.21 6.77
N ALA A 4 27.54 44.21 6.00
CA ALA A 4 26.43 43.30 6.21
C ALA A 4 26.87 41.91 5.75
N GLN A 5 26.83 40.93 6.65
CA GLN A 5 27.11 39.54 6.35
C GLN A 5 25.86 38.92 5.74
N ASP A 6 25.90 38.58 4.45
CA ASP A 6 24.91 37.74 3.79
C ASP A 6 25.23 36.29 4.15
N ALA A 7 24.39 35.67 4.99
CA ALA A 7 24.53 34.27 5.35
C ALA A 7 23.99 33.39 4.21
N PRO A 8 24.72 32.37 3.76
CA PRO A 8 24.21 31.43 2.78
C PRO A 8 23.01 30.69 3.38
N ARG A 9 21.84 30.83 2.74
CA ARG A 9 20.67 30.01 3.06
C ARG A 9 20.98 28.59 2.61
N GLU A 10 21.18 27.68 3.55
CA GLU A 10 21.17 26.25 3.27
C GLU A 10 19.81 25.90 2.67
N VAL A 11 19.79 25.72 1.35
CA VAL A 11 18.67 25.13 0.65
C VAL A 11 18.65 23.66 1.08
N GLN A 12 17.89 23.34 2.12
CA GLN A 12 17.46 21.97 2.41
C GLN A 12 16.51 21.56 1.29
N GLY A 13 17.10 21.21 0.14
CA GLY A 13 16.39 20.71 -1.02
C GLY A 13 15.68 19.43 -0.65
N ASP A 14 14.36 19.47 -0.76
CA ASP A 14 13.45 18.34 -0.85
C ASP A 14 14.13 17.12 -1.49
N VAL A 15 14.37 16.09 -0.69
CA VAL A 15 14.60 14.75 -1.22
C VAL A 15 13.24 14.30 -1.77
N LEU A 16 13.02 14.54 -3.07
CA LEU A 16 11.89 13.97 -3.78
C LEU A 16 12.02 12.45 -3.76
N LEU A 17 11.24 11.81 -2.87
CA LEU A 17 10.33 10.67 -3.09
C LEU A 17 10.62 9.63 -4.20
N ILE A 18 11.87 9.43 -4.61
CA ILE A 18 12.26 8.55 -5.72
C ILE A 18 13.14 7.40 -5.22
N GLU A 19 13.79 7.57 -4.06
CA GLU A 19 14.52 6.49 -3.36
C GLU A 19 13.64 5.63 -2.44
N ARG A 20 12.31 5.82 -2.44
CA ARG A 20 11.37 4.99 -1.66
C ARG A 20 10.92 3.69 -2.34
N VAL A 21 11.45 3.37 -3.51
CA VAL A 21 11.14 2.12 -4.25
C VAL A 21 12.11 0.98 -3.87
N GLN A 22 12.73 1.01 -2.69
CA GLN A 22 13.70 -0.04 -2.32
C GLN A 22 13.47 -0.74 -0.98
N GLU A 23 12.36 -0.47 -0.30
CA GLU A 23 11.95 -1.27 0.85
C GLU A 23 10.59 -1.92 0.60
N GLU A 24 10.47 -2.57 -0.56
CA GLU A 24 9.48 -3.64 -0.74
C GLU A 24 9.84 -4.74 0.28
N PRO A 25 9.01 -5.09 1.26
CA PRO A 25 9.28 -6.30 2.03
C PRO A 25 9.24 -7.42 1.01
N GLY A 26 10.40 -8.06 0.78
CA GLY A 26 10.62 -9.02 -0.30
C GLY A 26 9.77 -10.29 -0.23
N ASN A 27 8.71 -10.31 0.59
CA ASN A 27 7.80 -11.42 0.76
C ASN A 27 6.34 -10.93 0.79
N LEU A 28 5.87 -10.21 -0.23
CA LEU A 28 4.44 -10.01 -0.47
C LEU A 28 3.88 -11.06 -1.44
N PRO A 29 2.60 -11.43 -1.33
CA PRO A 29 1.93 -12.23 -2.34
C PRO A 29 2.04 -11.60 -3.72
N ARG A 30 2.57 -12.35 -4.69
CA ARG A 30 2.66 -11.86 -6.08
C ARG A 30 1.28 -11.84 -6.73
N ARG A 31 1.03 -10.84 -7.57
CA ARG A 31 -0.16 -10.76 -8.42
C ARG A 31 -0.34 -12.06 -9.22
N GLY A 32 -1.57 -12.57 -9.31
CA GLY A 32 -1.91 -13.82 -9.97
C GLY A 32 -1.69 -15.10 -9.14
N MET A 33 -1.13 -15.00 -7.93
CA MET A 33 -1.08 -16.12 -6.98
C MET A 33 -2.49 -16.54 -6.58
N SER A 34 -2.74 -17.84 -6.39
CA SER A 34 -4.04 -18.32 -5.90
C SER A 34 -4.20 -18.10 -4.40
N MET A 35 -5.43 -18.01 -3.91
CA MET A 35 -5.72 -18.00 -2.46
C MET A 35 -5.01 -19.13 -1.72
N ALA A 36 -5.04 -20.36 -2.26
CA ALA A 36 -4.37 -21.51 -1.67
C ALA A 36 -2.84 -21.35 -1.63
N GLN A 37 -2.23 -20.76 -2.66
CA GLN A 37 -0.80 -20.47 -2.67
C GLN A 37 -0.42 -19.36 -1.68
N VAL A 38 -1.30 -18.37 -1.50
CA VAL A 38 -1.11 -17.33 -0.47
C VAL A 38 -1.18 -17.97 0.92
N GLU A 39 -2.22 -18.76 1.19
CA GLU A 39 -2.40 -19.45 2.48
C GLU A 39 -1.24 -20.40 2.78
N ALA A 40 -0.74 -21.14 1.78
CA ALA A 40 0.40 -22.04 1.95
C ALA A 40 1.73 -21.31 2.26
N ARG A 41 1.91 -20.07 1.77
CA ARG A 41 3.15 -19.31 1.95
C ARG A 41 3.12 -18.39 3.17
N PHE A 42 1.96 -17.81 3.46
CA PHE A 42 1.78 -16.77 4.47
C PHE A 42 0.97 -17.24 5.67
N GLY A 43 0.46 -18.46 5.63
CA GLY A 43 -0.45 -19.01 6.63
C GLY A 43 -1.90 -18.53 6.42
N VAL A 44 -2.76 -18.99 7.34
CA VAL A 44 -4.15 -18.54 7.41
C VAL A 44 -4.20 -17.03 7.66
N PRO A 45 -5.04 -16.29 6.92
CA PRO A 45 -5.22 -14.86 7.17
C PRO A 45 -5.82 -14.61 8.55
N ARG A 46 -5.56 -13.44 9.11
CA ARG A 46 -6.15 -12.99 10.37
C ARG A 46 -7.67 -12.87 10.23
N ASP A 47 -8.14 -12.18 9.20
CA ASP A 47 -9.56 -12.06 8.89
C ASP A 47 -9.81 -12.24 7.39
N ARG A 48 -10.93 -12.90 7.06
CA ARG A 48 -11.47 -12.97 5.70
C ARG A 48 -12.69 -12.05 5.67
N LEU A 49 -12.50 -10.83 5.17
CA LEU A 49 -13.57 -9.83 5.15
C LEU A 49 -14.65 -10.19 4.12
N ASP A 50 -15.86 -9.68 4.33
CA ASP A 50 -16.96 -9.90 3.41
C ASP A 50 -16.58 -9.52 1.97
N PRO A 51 -16.83 -10.41 1.01
CA PRO A 51 -16.61 -10.11 -0.39
C PRO A 51 -17.48 -8.92 -0.83
N ARG A 52 -16.93 -8.10 -1.71
CA ARG A 52 -17.64 -6.95 -2.31
C ARG A 52 -17.70 -7.11 -3.83
N GLY A 53 -18.67 -6.48 -4.46
CA GLY A 53 -18.96 -6.73 -5.88
C GLY A 53 -19.82 -7.98 -6.08
N GLY A 54 -19.92 -8.45 -7.32
CA GLY A 54 -20.71 -9.62 -7.71
C GLY A 54 -22.19 -9.34 -8.01
N GLN A 55 -22.71 -8.13 -7.73
CA GLN A 55 -24.11 -7.79 -8.01
C GLN A 55 -24.42 -7.66 -9.51
N LYS A 56 -23.40 -7.37 -10.32
CA LYS A 56 -23.50 -7.26 -11.78
C LYS A 56 -22.37 -8.06 -12.41
N ARG A 57 -22.58 -8.58 -13.62
CA ARG A 57 -21.54 -9.30 -14.37
C ARG A 57 -20.26 -8.46 -14.55
N GLN A 58 -20.40 -7.15 -14.69
CA GLN A 58 -19.30 -6.20 -14.84
C GLN A 58 -18.61 -5.83 -13.51
N TRP A 59 -19.15 -6.23 -12.36
CA TRP A 59 -18.61 -5.94 -11.03
C TRP A 59 -18.06 -7.24 -10.45
N PRO A 60 -16.78 -7.56 -10.69
CA PRO A 60 -16.22 -8.80 -10.20
C PRO A 60 -16.29 -8.86 -8.67
N THR A 61 -16.47 -10.07 -8.14
CA THR A 61 -16.40 -10.31 -6.70
C THR A 61 -14.95 -10.21 -6.23
N ILE A 62 -14.72 -9.30 -5.30
CA ILE A 62 -13.43 -9.05 -4.65
C ILE A 62 -13.46 -9.62 -3.23
N ASN A 63 -12.62 -10.62 -2.99
CA ASN A 63 -12.35 -11.14 -1.67
C ASN A 63 -11.17 -10.37 -1.05
N ARG A 64 -11.23 -10.12 0.26
CA ARG A 64 -10.15 -9.43 0.98
C ARG A 64 -9.72 -10.23 2.19
N TRP A 65 -8.44 -10.55 2.24
CA TRP A 65 -7.84 -11.21 3.39
C TRP A 65 -6.86 -10.28 4.08
N THR A 66 -6.94 -10.19 5.39
CA THR A 66 -6.04 -9.35 6.19
C THR A 66 -4.97 -10.22 6.83
N TYR A 67 -3.74 -9.72 6.81
CA TYR A 67 -2.60 -10.20 7.57
C TYR A 67 -2.13 -9.07 8.48
N PRO A 68 -1.32 -9.35 9.52
CA PRO A 68 -0.87 -8.31 10.44
C PRO A 68 -0.18 -7.11 9.76
N ALA A 69 0.57 -7.37 8.68
CA ALA A 69 1.36 -6.35 7.98
C ALA A 69 0.74 -5.83 6.67
N PHE A 70 -0.22 -6.55 6.07
CA PHE A 70 -0.80 -6.20 4.77
C PHE A 70 -2.18 -6.81 4.56
N THR A 71 -2.92 -6.29 3.59
CA THR A 71 -4.20 -6.81 3.10
C THR A 71 -4.04 -7.26 1.66
N VAL A 72 -4.52 -8.47 1.35
CA VAL A 72 -4.49 -9.05 0.01
C VAL A 72 -5.89 -8.99 -0.59
N TYR A 73 -5.98 -8.47 -1.80
CA TYR A 73 -7.20 -8.40 -2.59
C TYR A 73 -7.17 -9.47 -3.66
N PHE A 74 -8.26 -10.21 -3.78
CA PHE A 74 -8.41 -11.26 -4.78
C PHE A 74 -9.64 -11.01 -5.64
N GLU A 75 -9.48 -11.11 -6.95
CA GLU A 75 -10.61 -11.33 -7.83
C GLU A 75 -10.82 -12.84 -7.98
N ARG A 76 -12.03 -13.32 -7.70
CA ARG A 76 -12.35 -14.76 -7.65
C ARG A 76 -11.43 -15.47 -6.65
N SER A 77 -10.33 -16.05 -7.14
CA SER A 77 -9.34 -16.76 -6.31
C SER A 77 -7.89 -16.34 -6.62
N LYS A 78 -7.68 -15.20 -7.29
CA LYS A 78 -6.39 -14.74 -7.77
C LYS A 78 -6.04 -13.38 -7.18
N VAL A 79 -4.82 -13.23 -6.68
CA VAL A 79 -4.32 -11.95 -6.16
C VAL A 79 -4.38 -10.90 -7.27
N ILE A 80 -5.05 -9.79 -7.00
CA ILE A 80 -5.09 -8.64 -7.89
C ILE A 80 -4.26 -7.47 -7.35
N ASP A 81 -4.18 -7.33 -6.02
CA ASP A 81 -3.48 -6.25 -5.35
C ASP A 81 -3.10 -6.62 -3.90
N VAL A 82 -2.08 -5.95 -3.35
CA VAL A 82 -1.63 -6.10 -1.97
C VAL A 82 -1.31 -4.72 -1.39
N VAL A 83 -1.95 -4.37 -0.27
CA VAL A 83 -1.80 -3.07 0.39
C VAL A 83 -1.20 -3.27 1.77
N MET A 84 -0.13 -2.55 2.11
CA MET A 84 0.46 -2.61 3.44
C MET A 84 -0.44 -1.91 4.47
N THR A 85 -0.51 -2.46 5.68
CA THR A 85 -1.31 -1.87 6.77
C THR A 85 -0.65 -0.61 7.34
N LYS A 86 0.67 -0.45 7.16
CA LYS A 86 1.39 0.80 7.45
C LYS A 86 1.67 1.53 6.15
N ALA A 87 0.88 2.56 5.88
CA ALA A 87 1.41 3.77 5.27
C ALA A 87 2.27 4.46 6.33
N ASP A 88 3.45 4.96 5.99
CA ASP A 88 4.34 5.63 6.95
C ASP A 88 3.59 6.72 7.76
N PRO A 89 3.98 7.00 9.02
CA PRO A 89 3.34 8.05 9.83
C PRO A 89 3.40 9.47 9.23
N ASN A 90 4.17 9.66 8.16
CA ASN A 90 4.25 10.90 7.37
C ASN A 90 3.50 10.84 6.03
N GLU A 91 2.74 9.78 5.75
CA GLU A 91 1.89 9.72 4.56
C GLU A 91 0.65 10.58 4.76
N ILE A 92 0.67 11.79 4.19
CA ILE A 92 -0.53 12.62 4.04
C ILE A 92 -1.41 11.92 3.00
N GLY A 93 -2.37 11.13 3.47
CA GLY A 93 -3.41 10.55 2.62
C GLY A 93 -4.10 11.64 1.77
N PRO A 94 -4.73 11.28 0.64
CA PRO A 94 -5.35 12.26 -0.24
C PRO A 94 -6.29 13.15 0.58
N LYS A 95 -6.12 14.47 0.41
CA LYS A 95 -6.93 15.51 1.07
C LYS A 95 -8.40 15.06 1.08
N PRO A 96 -9.07 14.98 2.25
CA PRO A 96 -10.46 14.57 2.29
C PRO A 96 -11.29 15.48 1.38
N PRO A 97 -12.32 14.95 0.70
CA PRO A 97 -13.19 15.75 -0.15
C PRO A 97 -13.73 16.90 0.69
N THR A 98 -13.35 18.12 0.31
CA THR A 98 -13.83 19.34 0.96
C THR A 98 -15.33 19.42 0.65
N THR A 99 -16.15 19.33 1.69
CA THR A 99 -17.60 19.62 1.60
C THR A 99 -17.80 21.11 1.42
#